data_AF-A0A7D5KAN2-F1
#
_entry.id   AF-A0A7D5KAN2-F1
#
_cell.length_a   1.000
_cell.length_b   1.000
_cell.length_c   1.000
_cell.angle_alpha   90.00
_cell.angle_beta   90.00
_cell.angle_gamma   90.00
#
_symmetry.space_group_name_H-M   'P 1'
#
loop_
_entity.id
_entity.type
_entity.pdbx_description
1 polymer ?
#
loop_
_entity_poly.entity_id
_entity_poly.type
_entity_poly.pdbx_seq_one_letter_code
_entity_poly.pdbx_strand_id
1 'polypeptide(L)'
;MGELKDRKTLALTASGDIEENSLHQWEWLYGHDAVVQGIKVTLKTIKGEDPFDDEHGFDVFEGTGAGEGALKLNLADAILQAHGEDIKKIDDIELDASPDAGRSVDVTITVTLVDESTHVIRGGL
;
A
#
# COMPACT_ATOMS: atom_id res chain seq x y z
N MET A 1 18.67 3.74 -9.82
CA MET A 1 17.35 3.20 -10.21
C MET A 1 17.41 1.72 -9.95
N GLY A 2 16.77 1.26 -8.87
CA GLY A 2 16.61 -0.16 -8.62
C GLY A 2 15.71 -0.76 -9.70
N GLU A 3 16.07 -1.92 -10.23
CA GLU A 3 15.18 -2.63 -11.15
C GLU A 3 14.11 -3.32 -10.30
N LEU A 4 12.83 -3.09 -10.58
CA LEU A 4 11.71 -3.72 -9.85
C LEU A 4 11.88 -5.23 -9.71
N LYS A 5 12.55 -5.88 -10.67
CA LYS A 5 12.85 -7.32 -10.68
C LYS A 5 13.57 -7.82 -9.42
N ASP A 6 14.29 -6.95 -8.72
CA ASP A 6 15.02 -7.29 -7.50
C ASP A 6 14.13 -7.19 -6.24
N ARG A 7 12.94 -6.59 -6.35
CA ARG A 7 11.95 -6.57 -5.26
C ARG A 7 11.45 -7.97 -4.98
N LYS A 8 11.41 -8.30 -3.70
CA LYS A 8 11.04 -9.60 -3.20
C LYS A 8 10.36 -9.46 -1.84
N THR A 9 9.24 -10.15 -1.65
CA THR A 9 8.57 -10.23 -0.35
C THR A 9 7.86 -11.57 -0.21
N LEU A 10 7.56 -11.96 1.03
CA LEU A 10 6.73 -13.14 1.29
C LEU A 10 5.30 -12.83 0.89
N ALA A 11 4.66 -13.73 0.14
CA ALA A 11 3.25 -13.59 -0.17
C ALA A 11 2.43 -13.64 1.12
N LEU A 12 1.41 -12.79 1.22
CA LEU A 12 0.51 -12.72 2.36
C LEU A 12 -0.90 -13.11 1.97
N THR A 13 -1.55 -13.86 2.84
CA THR A 13 -2.99 -14.13 2.75
C THR A 13 -3.80 -12.84 2.96
N ALA A 14 -5.11 -12.89 2.72
CA ALA A 14 -6.00 -11.77 3.01
C ALA A 14 -6.01 -11.36 4.50
N SER A 15 -5.72 -12.28 5.43
CA SER A 15 -5.57 -12.02 6.86
C SER A 15 -4.20 -11.44 7.25
N GLY A 16 -3.23 -11.42 6.34
CA GLY A 16 -1.86 -10.97 6.60
C GLY A 16 -0.93 -12.07 7.12
N ASP A 17 -1.37 -13.33 7.07
CA ASP A 17 -0.50 -14.48 7.37
C ASP A 17 0.42 -14.78 6.18
N ILE A 18 1.54 -15.46 6.41
CA ILE A 18 2.43 -15.90 5.32
C ILE A 18 1.72 -16.98 4.51
N GLU A 19 1.65 -16.80 3.19
CA GLU A 19 1.06 -17.77 2.27
C GLU A 19 2.01 -18.94 1.98
N GLU A 20 1.44 -20.14 1.96
CA GLU A 20 2.15 -21.37 1.61
C GLU A 20 1.64 -21.93 0.28
N ASN A 21 2.58 -22.40 -0.55
CA ASN A 21 2.25 -23.06 -1.80
C ASN A 21 1.75 -24.50 -1.57
N SER A 22 1.36 -25.18 -2.65
CA SER A 22 0.88 -26.58 -2.63
C SER A 22 1.88 -27.62 -2.11
N LEU A 23 3.15 -27.24 -1.93
CA LEU A 23 4.22 -28.06 -1.37
C LEU A 23 4.54 -27.70 0.08
N HIS A 24 3.72 -26.88 0.74
CA HIS A 24 3.94 -26.38 2.11
C HIS A 24 5.26 -25.59 2.26
N GLN A 25 5.60 -24.82 1.24
CA GLN A 25 6.72 -23.88 1.28
C GLN A 25 6.21 -22.45 1.20
N TRP A 26 6.90 -21.53 1.86
CA TRP A 26 6.58 -20.11 1.79
C TRP A 26 6.61 -19.60 0.35
N GLU A 27 5.52 -18.95 -0.05
CA GLU A 27 5.40 -18.32 -1.34
C GLU A 27 6.06 -16.94 -1.34
N TRP A 28 6.69 -16.61 -2.46
CA TRP A 28 7.43 -15.36 -2.64
C TRP A 28 6.86 -14.60 -3.82
N LEU A 29 6.57 -13.32 -3.60
CA LEU A 29 6.27 -12.37 -4.66
C LEU A 29 7.53 -11.66 -5.09
N TYR A 30 7.56 -11.27 -6.37
CA TYR A 30 8.68 -10.58 -7.00
C TYR A 30 8.18 -9.42 -7.84
N GLY A 31 9.07 -8.48 -8.18
CA GLY A 31 8.72 -7.46 -9.15
C GLY A 31 7.59 -6.54 -8.68
N HIS A 32 6.67 -6.22 -9.60
CA HIS A 32 5.52 -5.38 -9.31
C HIS A 32 4.58 -5.97 -8.25
N ASP A 33 4.42 -7.29 -8.18
CA ASP A 33 3.55 -7.94 -7.18
C ASP A 33 4.06 -7.68 -5.77
N ALA A 34 5.39 -7.72 -5.58
CA ALA A 34 6.02 -7.41 -4.31
C ALA A 34 5.79 -5.93 -3.90
N VAL A 35 5.86 -5.00 -4.86
CA VAL A 35 5.60 -3.57 -4.61
C VAL A 35 4.13 -3.33 -4.27
N VAL A 36 3.21 -3.94 -5.03
CA VAL A 36 1.76 -3.79 -4.78
C VAL A 36 1.39 -4.32 -3.40
N GLN A 37 1.94 -5.47 -2.98
CA GLN A 37 1.73 -5.97 -1.63
C GLN A 37 2.37 -5.04 -0.59
N GLY A 38 3.59 -4.56 -0.84
CA GLY A 38 4.28 -3.60 0.04
C GLY A 38 3.45 -2.36 0.31
N ILE A 39 2.87 -1.75 -0.73
CA ILE A 39 1.98 -0.58 -0.60
C ILE A 39 0.77 -0.91 0.28
N LYS A 40 0.12 -2.06 0.06
CA LYS A 40 -1.02 -2.49 0.89
C LYS A 40 -0.64 -2.68 2.37
N VAL A 41 0.55 -3.21 2.63
CA VAL A 41 1.06 -3.37 4.00
C VAL A 41 1.31 -2.01 4.63
N THR A 42 2.01 -1.10 3.96
CA THR A 42 2.28 0.26 4.46
C THR A 42 1.00 0.99 4.82
N LEU A 43 -0.04 0.91 3.99
CA LEU A 43 -1.33 1.57 4.26
C LEU A 43 -2.10 0.97 5.43
N LYS A 44 -1.81 -0.28 5.82
CA LYS A 44 -2.41 -0.96 6.97
C LYS A 44 -1.61 -0.81 8.26
N THR A 45 -0.34 -0.43 8.17
CA THR A 45 0.53 -0.21 9.32
C THR A 45 0.35 1.21 9.83
N ILE A 46 0.14 1.38 11.15
CA ILE A 46 0.08 2.73 11.74
C ILE A 46 1.48 3.34 11.72
N LYS A 47 1.57 4.61 11.32
CA LYS A 47 2.85 5.33 11.29
C LYS A 47 3.56 5.24 12.65
N GLY A 48 4.82 4.83 12.64
CA GLY A 48 5.67 4.68 13.83
C GLY A 48 5.56 3.33 14.56
N GLU A 49 4.77 2.38 14.04
CA GLU A 49 4.73 1.01 14.59
C GLU A 49 5.88 0.12 14.11
N ASP A 50 6.58 0.48 13.02
CA ASP A 50 7.78 -0.25 12.61
C ASP A 50 8.95 0.08 13.56
N PRO A 51 9.51 -0.90 14.28
CA PRO A 51 10.59 -0.67 15.24
C PRO A 51 11.92 -0.25 14.61
N PHE A 52 12.05 -0.35 13.28
CA PHE A 52 13.26 -0.01 12.54
C PHE A 52 13.11 1.25 11.67
N ASP A 53 11.89 1.72 11.46
CA ASP A 53 11.57 2.89 10.66
C ASP A 53 10.34 3.62 11.23
N ASP A 54 10.56 4.66 12.04
CA ASP A 54 9.51 5.43 12.69
C ASP A 54 8.64 6.23 11.70
N GLU A 55 9.15 6.43 10.50
CA GLU A 55 8.45 7.10 9.43
C GLU A 55 7.58 6.15 8.58
N HIS A 56 7.73 4.83 8.74
CA HIS A 56 6.95 3.85 8.00
C HIS A 56 5.50 3.79 8.49
N GLY A 57 4.57 3.70 7.54
CA GLY A 57 3.16 3.45 7.77
C GLY A 57 2.27 4.64 7.37
N PHE A 58 0.98 4.52 7.65
CA PHE A 58 -0.02 5.53 7.41
C PHE A 58 -0.41 6.22 8.72
N ASP A 59 -0.43 7.57 8.72
CA ASP A 59 -0.91 8.33 9.87
C ASP A 59 -2.45 8.31 9.89
N VAL A 60 -2.98 7.27 10.54
CA VAL A 60 -4.43 7.09 10.71
C VAL A 60 -5.06 8.24 11.49
N PHE A 61 -4.36 8.89 12.42
CA PHE A 61 -4.95 9.93 13.26
C PHE A 61 -5.07 11.26 12.52
N GLU A 62 -4.07 11.58 11.69
CA GLU A 62 -4.16 12.72 10.79
C GLU A 62 -5.17 12.46 9.66
N GLY A 63 -5.30 11.21 9.19
CA GLY A 63 -6.30 10.83 8.20
C GLY A 63 -7.74 10.79 8.72
N THR A 64 -7.96 10.44 10.00
CA THR A 64 -9.30 10.28 10.57
C THR A 64 -9.97 11.63 10.80
N GLY A 65 -11.03 11.93 10.04
CA GLY A 65 -11.78 13.20 10.14
C GLY A 65 -11.18 14.34 9.31
N ALA A 66 -10.10 14.08 8.56
CA ALA A 66 -9.61 15.00 7.55
C ALA A 66 -10.61 15.12 6.38
N GLY A 67 -10.60 16.28 5.72
CA GLY A 67 -11.31 16.43 4.45
C GLY A 67 -10.68 15.54 3.37
N GLU A 68 -11.48 15.15 2.37
CA GLU A 68 -11.07 14.24 1.29
C GLU A 68 -9.69 14.57 0.68
N GLY A 69 -9.44 15.85 0.38
CA GLY A 69 -8.17 16.28 -0.21
C GLY A 69 -6.96 16.07 0.70
N ALA A 70 -7.10 16.27 2.01
CA ALA A 70 -6.02 16.03 2.97
C ALA A 70 -5.76 14.53 3.16
N LEU A 71 -6.83 13.72 3.19
CA LEU A 71 -6.68 12.26 3.23
C LEU A 71 -5.94 11.72 2.00
N LYS A 72 -6.25 12.22 0.79
CA LYS A 72 -5.52 11.83 -0.43
C LYS A 72 -4.05 12.21 -0.38
N LEU A 73 -3.71 13.40 0.14
CA LEU A 73 -2.32 13.82 0.29
C LEU A 73 -1.57 12.93 1.28
N ASN A 74 -2.16 12.63 2.45
CA ASN A 74 -1.56 11.76 3.44
C ASN A 74 -1.32 10.33 2.90
N LEU A 75 -2.26 9.81 2.10
CA LEU A 75 -2.11 8.52 1.42
C LEU A 75 -0.97 8.56 0.40
N ALA A 76 -0.89 9.60 -0.41
CA ALA A 76 0.18 9.78 -1.37
C ALA A 76 1.56 9.87 -0.69
N ASP A 77 1.65 10.65 0.40
CA ASP A 77 2.89 10.85 1.15
C ASP A 77 3.37 9.55 1.79
N ALA A 78 2.51 8.79 2.47
CA ALA A 78 2.86 7.49 3.05
C ALA A 78 3.38 6.51 1.99
N ILE A 79 2.75 6.48 0.82
CA ILE A 79 3.16 5.62 -0.30
C ILE A 79 4.50 6.05 -0.87
N LEU A 80 4.69 7.34 -1.14
CA LEU A 80 5.92 7.86 -1.73
C LEU A 80 7.10 7.80 -0.77
N GLN A 81 6.85 7.93 0.54
CA GLN A 81 7.88 7.80 1.57
C GLN A 81 8.41 6.36 1.63
N ALA A 82 7.53 5.36 1.61
CA ALA A 82 7.93 3.95 1.69
C ALA A 82 8.36 3.34 0.35
N HIS A 83 7.77 3.76 -0.77
CA HIS A 83 7.90 3.11 -2.08
C HIS A 83 8.28 4.07 -3.22
N GLY A 84 8.74 5.28 -2.91
CA GLY A 84 9.01 6.32 -3.92
C GLY A 84 10.08 5.96 -4.95
N GLU A 85 10.97 5.03 -4.64
CA GLU A 85 11.96 4.52 -5.60
C GLU A 85 11.38 3.53 -6.63
N ASP A 86 10.21 2.95 -6.37
CA ASP A 86 9.52 1.99 -7.23
C ASP A 86 8.39 2.63 -8.04
N ILE A 87 7.93 3.82 -7.62
CA ILE A 87 6.79 4.52 -8.19
C ILE A 87 7.26 5.65 -9.10
N LYS A 88 6.79 5.63 -10.35
CA LYS A 88 6.99 6.73 -11.28
C LYS A 88 6.00 7.87 -11.03
N LYS A 89 4.73 7.55 -10.77
CA LYS A 89 3.69 8.49 -10.37
C LYS A 89 2.50 7.79 -9.73
N ILE A 90 1.78 8.52 -8.88
CA ILE A 90 0.43 8.17 -8.45
C ILE A 90 -0.52 8.86 -9.43
N ASP A 91 -1.31 8.08 -10.16
CA ASP A 91 -2.21 8.57 -11.20
C ASP A 91 -3.49 9.12 -10.61
N ASP A 92 -4.07 8.41 -9.64
CA ASP A 92 -5.32 8.78 -8.99
C ASP A 92 -5.47 8.13 -7.62
N ILE A 93 -6.23 8.80 -6.74
CA ILE A 93 -6.69 8.28 -5.45
C ILE A 93 -8.18 8.59 -5.35
N GLU A 94 -9.00 7.55 -5.37
CA GLU A 94 -10.44 7.62 -5.17
C GLU A 94 -10.79 7.15 -3.76
N LEU A 95 -11.70 7.88 -3.12
CA LEU A 95 -12.20 7.59 -1.77
C LEU A 95 -13.72 7.41 -1.88
N ASP A 96 -14.21 6.20 -1.60
CA ASP A 96 -15.63 5.91 -1.50
C ASP A 96 -16.00 5.79 -0.02
N ALA A 97 -16.62 6.86 0.49
CA ALA A 97 -17.21 6.88 1.81
C ALA A 97 -18.70 6.55 1.67
N SER A 98 -19.02 5.26 1.62
CA SER A 98 -20.41 4.83 1.54
C SER A 98 -21.17 5.27 2.82
N PRO A 99 -22.25 6.05 2.70
CA PRO A 99 -22.99 6.59 3.86
C PRO A 99 -23.63 5.49 4.73
N ASP A 100 -23.76 4.27 4.20
CA ASP A 100 -24.33 3.11 4.91
C ASP A 100 -23.24 2.17 5.50
N ALA A 101 -21.95 2.38 5.21
CA ALA A 101 -20.85 1.47 5.54
C ALA A 101 -20.14 1.73 6.89
N GLY A 102 -20.58 2.71 7.67
CA GLY A 102 -19.98 3.02 8.98
C GLY A 102 -18.73 3.91 8.90
N ARG A 103 -17.75 3.70 9.79
CA ARG A 103 -16.48 4.44 9.86
C ARG A 103 -15.39 3.81 8.97
N SER A 104 -15.75 3.35 7.78
CA SER A 104 -14.87 2.69 6.82
C SER A 104 -14.76 3.54 5.57
N VAL A 105 -13.56 3.65 5.00
CA VAL A 105 -13.36 4.32 3.70
C VAL A 105 -12.75 3.32 2.73
N ASP A 106 -13.42 3.07 1.62
CA ASP A 106 -12.85 2.28 0.53
C ASP A 106 -11.93 3.17 -0.30
N VAL A 107 -10.68 2.74 -0.45
CA VAL A 107 -9.65 3.47 -1.17
C VAL A 107 -9.26 2.70 -2.41
N THR A 108 -9.31 3.39 -3.56
CA THR A 108 -8.77 2.89 -4.82
C THR A 108 -7.63 3.80 -5.27
N ILE A 109 -6.44 3.24 -5.42
CA ILE A 109 -5.23 3.96 -5.81
C ILE A 109 -4.75 3.41 -7.14
N THR A 110 -4.58 4.29 -8.12
CA THR A 110 -3.95 3.95 -9.39
C THR A 110 -2.52 4.46 -9.38
N VAL A 111 -1.55 3.57 -9.55
CA VAL A 111 -0.11 3.91 -9.58
C VAL A 111 0.54 3.42 -10.87
N THR A 112 1.48 4.21 -11.39
CA THR A 112 2.40 3.78 -12.44
C THR A 112 3.78 3.58 -11.83
N LEU A 113 4.33 2.38 -12.00
CA LEU A 113 5.65 2.01 -11.50
C LEU A 113 6.77 2.46 -12.45
N VAL A 114 8.03 2.36 -12.01
CA VAL A 114 9.21 2.76 -12.81
C VAL A 114 9.41 1.96 -14.10
N ASP A 115 8.77 0.80 -14.24
CA ASP A 115 8.75 0.00 -15.48
C ASP A 115 7.62 0.38 -16.45
N GLU A 116 6.92 1.48 -16.19
CA GLU A 116 5.75 1.97 -16.95
C GLU A 116 4.48 1.11 -16.81
N SER A 117 4.49 0.08 -15.94
CA SER A 117 3.27 -0.68 -15.66
C SER A 117 2.33 0.08 -14.72
N THR A 118 1.03 0.03 -15.03
CA THR A 118 -0.02 0.68 -14.23
C THR A 118 -0.79 -0.38 -13.43
N HIS A 119 -0.96 -0.12 -12.13
CA HIS A 119 -1.62 -1.01 -11.19
C HIS A 119 -2.70 -0.29 -10.40
N VAL A 120 -3.80 -1.01 -10.13
CA VAL A 120 -4.90 -0.53 -9.30
C VAL A 120 -4.88 -1.28 -7.97
N ILE A 121 -4.68 -0.53 -6.90
CA ILE A 121 -4.62 -1.03 -5.52
C ILE A 121 -5.93 -0.66 -4.85
N ARG A 122 -6.63 -1.65 -4.29
CA ARG A 122 -7.89 -1.46 -3.57
C ARG A 122 -7.74 -1.96 -2.13
N GLY A 123 -8.30 -1.21 -1.18
CA GLY A 123 -8.35 -1.60 0.22
C GLY A 123 -9.27 -0.69 1.03
N GLY A 124 -9.83 -1.24 2.11
CA GLY A 124 -10.55 -0.45 3.11
C GLY A 124 -9.58 0.05 4.18
N LEU A 125 -9.78 1.31 4.59
CA LEU A 125 -9.17 1.94 5.77
C LEU A 125 -10.18 2.03 6.92
#